data_AF-A0A2P5N7K6-F1
#
_entry.id   AF-A0A2P5N7K6-F1
#
_cell.length_a   1.000
_cell.length_b   1.000
_cell.length_c   1.000
_cell.angle_alpha   90.00
_cell.angle_beta   90.00
_cell.angle_gamma   90.00
#
_symmetry.space_group_name_H-M   'P 1'
#
loop_
_entity.id
_entity.type
_entity.pdbx_description
1 polymer ?
#
loop_
_entity_poly.entity_id
_entity_poly.type
_entity_poly.pdbx_seq_one_letter_code
_entity_poly.pdbx_strand_id
1 'polypeptide(L)'
;MIVVDTQIATQPGVGFGIGSVIELLKNTTVGCMRFRVDIAQRSAGVPQVVANPADFQPKYTAFRFDMQDDGSHVIDKYEQIWCFGFNPDNNNGPDSNIDQPGAIPASNAELAKLASWMKIKQGGMFATGDHDYLGASMCRRIPRIGTMRRWTNADGVPPQFSPDRIDTLRPPGPAFEPGAPGGPAELANTPHQADTTIQPIQWVSWRSVRTSVFRRRVRPHPVLCHPTLGPIDVMPDHAHEGLCRDSGTVPLNGMYNFDGMGEQPEYPDATSGGAKPEPFVIAYGSTLGDPPYNFDKGPQPARSRFPMISVYDGHRAGVGRCATDSTWHHWMDVNILAIKGAGGSDWEKVKRYFINLATWLNPPGYSTDCLFLSAFTSHFTHVGFQEYSPKLSNLELGRNLYNHLILTYGPCWVTQWTLDLFDILKIRLFEEPQFPKIPDVCLTCPPFDLFEIHALGGLVRASLDDAALVHAAVRDDKSCDFKAKSLEDMMLPGVRSAIAGFVKEWQADLAQSSKLLKTLELKD
;
A
#
# COMPACT_ATOMS: atom_id res chain seq x y z
N MET A 1 6.54 10.17 9.04
CA MET A 1 7.92 10.69 8.96
C MET A 1 8.62 10.07 7.77
N ILE A 2 9.36 10.86 7.01
CA ILE A 2 10.22 10.37 5.93
C ILE A 2 11.67 10.43 6.39
N VAL A 3 12.38 9.32 6.32
CA VAL A 3 13.78 9.14 6.73
C VAL A 3 14.63 8.97 5.48
N VAL A 4 15.63 9.83 5.32
CA VAL A 4 16.55 9.83 4.16
C VAL A 4 18.01 9.81 4.62
N ASP A 5 18.88 9.23 3.81
CA ASP A 5 20.32 9.48 3.93
C ASP A 5 20.68 10.86 3.32
N THR A 6 21.84 11.40 3.68
CA THR A 6 22.32 12.74 3.24
C THR A 6 22.41 12.94 1.73
N GLN A 7 22.55 11.85 0.98
CA GLN A 7 22.70 11.84 -0.47
C GLN A 7 21.37 12.07 -1.20
N ILE A 8 20.25 11.91 -0.51
CA ILE A 8 18.91 12.09 -1.07
C ILE A 8 18.42 13.48 -0.71
N ALA A 9 18.22 14.30 -1.74
CA ALA A 9 17.70 15.65 -1.60
C ALA A 9 16.21 15.63 -1.21
N THR A 10 15.82 16.64 -0.43
CA THR A 10 14.45 16.76 0.11
C THR A 10 13.67 17.91 -0.51
N GLN A 11 14.36 18.79 -1.25
CA GLN A 11 13.75 19.91 -1.96
C GLN A 11 13.23 19.45 -3.33
N PRO A 12 11.99 19.82 -3.72
CA PRO A 12 11.42 19.42 -4.99
C PRO A 12 12.27 19.84 -6.20
N GLY A 13 12.53 18.88 -7.06
CA GLY A 13 13.24 19.04 -8.32
C GLY A 13 14.73 19.36 -8.20
N VAL A 14 15.31 19.13 -7.03
CA VAL A 14 16.74 19.33 -6.79
C VAL A 14 17.46 17.99 -6.79
N GLY A 15 18.32 17.81 -7.81
CA GLY A 15 19.26 16.69 -7.88
C GLY A 15 18.60 15.33 -7.72
N PHE A 16 19.27 14.47 -6.96
CA PHE A 16 18.81 13.14 -6.65
C PHE A 16 17.95 13.16 -5.38
N GLY A 17 16.62 13.29 -5.51
CA GLY A 17 15.77 13.62 -4.36
C GLY A 17 14.33 13.16 -4.45
N ILE A 18 13.61 13.23 -3.33
CA ILE A 18 12.20 12.81 -3.16
C ILE A 18 11.25 13.99 -2.90
N GLY A 19 11.68 15.21 -3.21
CA GLY A 19 11.00 16.43 -2.80
C GLY A 19 9.59 16.55 -3.38
N SER A 20 9.36 16.13 -4.63
CA SER A 20 8.04 16.18 -5.25
C SER A 20 7.04 15.22 -4.59
N VAL A 21 7.50 14.08 -4.06
CA VAL A 21 6.64 13.15 -3.30
C VAL A 21 6.28 13.76 -1.95
N ILE A 22 7.25 14.38 -1.26
CA ILE A 22 6.99 15.10 0.00
C ILE A 22 5.95 16.20 -0.22
N GLU A 23 6.15 17.03 -1.24
CA GLU A 23 5.23 18.09 -1.64
C GLU A 23 3.82 17.53 -1.92
N LEU A 24 3.72 16.48 -2.74
CA LEU A 24 2.46 15.83 -3.07
C LEU A 24 1.71 15.40 -1.81
N LEU A 25 2.37 14.67 -0.91
CA LEU A 25 1.72 14.15 0.30
C LEU A 25 1.24 15.29 1.20
N LYS A 26 2.08 16.31 1.45
CA LYS A 26 1.71 17.48 2.27
C LYS A 26 0.50 18.23 1.73
N ASN A 27 0.37 18.30 0.41
CA ASN A 27 -0.70 19.02 -0.28
C ASN A 27 -1.92 18.15 -0.61
N THR A 28 -1.89 16.85 -0.27
CA THR A 28 -2.99 15.93 -0.57
C THR A 28 -3.91 15.74 0.63
N THR A 29 -5.21 15.73 0.34
CA THR A 29 -6.26 15.25 1.23
C THR A 29 -7.04 14.15 0.51
N VAL A 30 -7.36 13.06 1.18
CA VAL A 30 -8.19 11.97 0.64
C VAL A 30 -9.39 11.78 1.55
N GLY A 31 -10.53 12.28 1.11
CA GLY A 31 -11.73 12.34 1.95
C GLY A 31 -11.45 13.11 3.23
N CYS A 32 -11.47 12.44 4.38
CA CYS A 32 -11.17 13.07 5.67
C CYS A 32 -9.68 12.99 6.09
N MET A 33 -8.85 12.23 5.37
CA MET A 33 -7.44 12.02 5.73
C MET A 33 -6.57 13.13 5.15
N ARG A 34 -5.74 13.73 6.02
CA ARG A 34 -4.71 14.71 5.66
C ARG A 34 -3.35 14.23 6.15
N PHE A 35 -2.33 14.35 5.31
CA PHE A 35 -0.98 13.93 5.66
C PHE A 35 -0.17 15.10 6.25
N ARG A 36 0.56 14.81 7.33
CA ARG A 36 1.60 15.69 7.88
C ARG A 36 2.93 14.97 7.75
N VAL A 37 3.89 15.62 7.09
CA VAL A 37 5.17 15.00 6.76
C VAL A 37 6.29 15.80 7.40
N ASP A 38 6.94 15.18 8.38
CA ASP A 38 8.24 15.62 8.89
C ASP A 38 9.35 14.78 8.25
N ILE A 39 10.48 15.43 8.01
CA ILE A 39 11.67 14.84 7.39
C ILE A 39 12.72 14.59 8.48
N ALA A 40 13.33 13.41 8.43
CA ALA A 40 14.45 13.01 9.25
C ALA A 40 15.63 12.65 8.33
N GLN A 41 16.81 13.19 8.60
CA GLN A 41 18.01 12.92 7.83
C GLN A 41 19.03 12.15 8.66
N ARG A 42 19.49 11.00 8.16
CA ARG A 42 20.56 10.21 8.76
C ARG A 42 21.92 10.79 8.35
N SER A 43 22.78 11.01 9.33
CA SER A 43 24.17 11.43 9.15
C SER A 43 25.01 11.03 10.37
N ALA A 44 26.33 11.13 10.26
CA ALA A 44 27.27 10.76 11.33
C ALA A 44 27.35 11.79 12.49
N GLY A 45 26.58 12.88 12.43
CA GLY A 45 26.57 13.94 13.44
C GLY A 45 25.88 13.54 14.75
N VAL A 46 25.79 14.50 15.66
CA VAL A 46 24.98 14.38 16.89
C VAL A 46 23.50 14.55 16.53
N PRO A 47 22.58 13.67 16.99
CA PRO A 47 21.15 13.84 16.77
C PRO A 47 20.66 15.20 17.28
N GLN A 48 19.94 15.95 16.46
CA GLN A 48 19.40 17.27 16.82
C GLN A 48 17.99 17.46 16.25
N VAL A 49 17.18 18.25 16.97
CA VAL A 49 15.85 18.69 16.54
C VAL A 49 15.95 20.14 16.08
N VAL A 50 15.55 20.41 14.84
CA VAL A 50 15.48 21.75 14.29
C VAL A 50 14.15 22.37 14.69
N ALA A 51 14.20 23.46 15.48
CA ALA A 51 13.02 24.24 15.80
C ALA A 51 12.53 25.00 14.56
N ASN A 52 11.27 24.80 14.17
CA ASN A 52 10.63 25.44 13.01
C ASN A 52 11.39 25.20 11.69
N PRO A 53 11.53 23.95 11.22
CA PRO A 53 12.19 23.67 9.95
C PRO A 53 11.42 24.31 8.79
N ALA A 54 12.13 24.78 7.76
CA ALA A 54 11.50 25.12 6.49
C ALA A 54 10.82 23.89 5.86
N ASP A 55 9.92 24.09 4.90
CA ASP A 55 9.03 23.03 4.38
C ASP A 55 9.75 21.76 3.90
N PHE A 56 10.96 21.87 3.38
CA PHE A 56 11.75 20.74 2.88
C PHE A 56 13.04 20.50 3.68
N GLN A 57 13.20 21.20 4.81
CA GLN A 57 14.32 21.03 5.70
C GLN A 57 14.07 19.85 6.66
N PRO A 58 15.08 19.01 6.93
CA PRO A 58 14.98 17.99 7.97
C PRO A 58 14.63 18.61 9.34
N LYS A 59 13.55 18.11 9.96
CA LYS A 59 13.21 18.41 11.36
C LYS A 59 14.17 17.72 12.31
N TYR A 60 14.59 16.50 11.98
CA TYR A 60 15.56 15.74 12.75
C TYR A 60 16.82 15.51 11.92
N THR A 61 17.96 16.00 12.39
CA THR A 61 19.26 15.79 11.73
C THR A 61 20.09 14.79 12.51
N ALA A 62 20.96 14.05 11.81
CA ALA A 62 21.66 12.89 12.35
C ALA A 62 20.72 11.90 13.06
N PHE A 63 19.53 11.74 12.50
CA PHE A 63 18.45 10.95 13.06
C PHE A 63 18.87 9.48 13.27
N ARG A 64 18.38 8.89 14.35
CA ARG A 64 18.44 7.46 14.69
C ARG A 64 17.06 7.04 15.17
N PHE A 65 16.68 5.77 14.96
CA PHE A 65 15.34 5.32 15.35
C PHE A 65 15.10 5.32 16.87
N ASP A 66 16.15 5.32 17.69
CA ASP A 66 16.11 5.47 19.14
C ASP A 66 16.33 6.92 19.63
N MET A 67 16.31 7.89 18.72
CA MET A 67 16.38 9.31 19.05
C MET A 67 15.20 9.72 19.94
N GLN A 68 15.52 10.47 21.00
CA GLN A 68 14.53 11.03 21.91
C GLN A 68 14.40 12.55 21.75
N ASP A 69 13.20 13.04 21.99
CA ASP A 69 12.87 14.47 22.00
C ASP A 69 11.77 14.71 23.04
N ASP A 70 12.06 15.56 24.02
CA ASP A 70 11.20 15.88 25.16
C ASP A 70 10.73 14.63 25.94
N GLY A 71 11.69 13.77 26.33
CA GLY A 71 11.45 12.59 27.17
C GLY A 71 10.71 11.42 26.48
N SER A 72 10.43 11.51 25.18
CA SER A 72 9.78 10.46 24.37
C SER A 72 10.61 10.11 23.14
N HIS A 73 10.45 8.89 22.60
CA HIS A 73 11.10 8.56 21.33
C HIS A 73 10.43 9.34 20.20
N VAL A 74 11.25 9.89 19.31
CA VAL A 74 10.75 10.69 18.17
C VAL A 74 9.78 9.88 17.31
N ILE A 75 10.08 8.59 17.08
CA ILE A 75 9.26 7.70 16.26
C ILE A 75 7.83 7.52 16.81
N ASP A 76 7.63 7.63 18.12
CA ASP A 76 6.31 7.45 18.74
C ASP A 76 5.32 8.55 18.33
N LYS A 77 5.83 9.71 17.92
CA LYS A 77 5.06 10.86 17.43
C LYS A 77 4.44 10.64 16.04
N TYR A 78 4.77 9.53 15.36
CA TYR A 78 4.36 9.25 13.99
C TYR A 78 3.62 7.93 13.84
N GLU A 79 2.67 7.92 12.90
CA GLU A 79 1.88 6.76 12.51
C GLU A 79 2.62 5.89 11.49
N GLN A 80 3.49 6.52 10.71
CA GLN A 80 4.22 5.87 9.63
C GLN A 80 5.66 6.37 9.52
N ILE A 81 6.54 5.47 9.11
CA ILE A 81 7.96 5.74 8.84
C ILE A 81 8.29 5.22 7.44
N TRP A 82 8.85 6.10 6.62
CA TRP A 82 9.18 5.83 5.23
C TRP A 82 10.68 6.02 5.03
N CYS A 83 11.40 4.95 4.71
CA CYS A 83 12.86 4.95 4.63
C CYS A 83 13.35 4.89 3.19
N PHE A 84 14.09 5.92 2.78
CA PHE A 84 14.79 5.95 1.50
C PHE A 84 16.29 5.94 1.80
N GLY A 85 16.90 4.76 1.67
CA GLY A 85 18.30 4.56 1.98
C GLY A 85 19.19 4.70 0.74
N PHE A 86 20.37 5.29 0.94
CA PHE A 86 21.44 5.34 -0.04
C PHE A 86 22.66 4.55 0.43
N ASN A 87 23.04 4.67 1.70
CA ASN A 87 24.26 4.04 2.22
C ASN A 87 24.20 2.50 2.15
N PRO A 88 25.33 1.81 1.92
CA PRO A 88 26.71 2.32 2.04
C PRO A 88 27.26 3.12 0.85
N ASP A 89 27.10 2.67 -0.40
CA ASP A 89 27.47 3.39 -1.63
C ASP A 89 26.95 2.66 -2.88
N ASN A 90 27.35 3.12 -4.07
CA ASN A 90 27.03 2.52 -5.36
C ASN A 90 28.28 1.96 -6.09
N ASN A 91 29.26 1.44 -5.36
CA ASN A 91 30.56 1.07 -5.93
C ASN A 91 30.73 -0.44 -6.23
N ASN A 92 29.65 -1.23 -6.18
CA ASN A 92 29.68 -2.69 -6.37
C ASN A 92 30.75 -3.39 -5.48
N GLY A 93 30.80 -2.99 -4.20
CA GLY A 93 31.74 -3.53 -3.22
C GLY A 93 31.27 -4.85 -2.56
N PRO A 94 31.96 -5.31 -1.51
CA PRO A 94 31.49 -6.43 -0.70
C PRO A 94 30.39 -6.03 0.29
N ASP A 95 29.52 -6.98 0.67
CA ASP A 95 28.46 -6.77 1.68
C ASP A 95 28.98 -6.30 3.06
N SER A 96 30.28 -6.50 3.34
CA SER A 96 30.92 -5.97 4.55
C SER A 96 30.96 -4.45 4.61
N ASN A 97 30.72 -3.74 3.50
CA ASN A 97 30.61 -2.29 3.46
C ASN A 97 29.36 -1.80 4.21
N ILE A 98 28.32 -2.62 4.25
CA ILE A 98 27.01 -2.26 4.80
C ILE A 98 27.09 -1.97 6.31
N ASP A 99 27.97 -2.69 7.02
CA ASP A 99 28.15 -2.55 8.48
C ASP A 99 29.27 -1.58 8.88
N GLN A 100 29.93 -0.93 7.92
CA GLN A 100 30.99 0.01 8.24
C GLN A 100 30.43 1.21 9.00
N PRO A 101 31.14 1.76 9.99
CA PRO A 101 30.66 2.91 10.77
C PRO A 101 30.25 4.11 9.90
N GLY A 102 30.96 4.34 8.79
CA GLY A 102 30.66 5.42 7.83
C GLY A 102 29.37 5.22 7.04
N ALA A 103 28.86 3.99 6.93
CA ALA A 103 27.60 3.67 6.28
C ALA A 103 26.39 3.81 7.21
N ILE A 104 26.63 4.10 8.49
CA ILE A 104 25.60 4.38 9.50
C ILE A 104 24.53 3.28 9.58
N PRO A 105 24.93 1.99 9.77
CA PRO A 105 23.98 0.90 9.86
C PRO A 105 23.01 1.08 11.03
N ALA A 106 21.77 0.65 10.87
CA ALA A 106 20.80 0.63 11.97
C ALA A 106 21.29 -0.30 13.10
N SER A 107 21.53 0.28 14.27
CA SER A 107 22.03 -0.45 15.44
C SER A 107 20.96 -1.34 16.08
N ASN A 108 21.35 -2.26 16.96
CA ASN A 108 20.38 -3.06 17.73
C ASN A 108 19.48 -2.20 18.62
N ALA A 109 20.01 -1.10 19.18
CA ALA A 109 19.22 -0.17 20.00
C ALA A 109 18.12 0.50 19.17
N GLU A 110 18.47 0.99 17.99
CA GLU A 110 17.53 1.54 17.01
C GLU A 110 16.47 0.52 16.61
N LEU A 111 16.89 -0.68 16.23
CA LEU A 111 15.98 -1.73 15.74
C LEU A 111 15.08 -2.28 16.85
N ALA A 112 15.53 -2.31 18.10
CA ALA A 112 14.69 -2.67 19.24
C ALA A 112 13.55 -1.66 19.42
N LYS A 113 13.83 -0.36 19.31
CA LYS A 113 12.80 0.69 19.39
C LYS A 113 11.85 0.65 18.20
N LEU A 114 12.39 0.50 17.00
CA LEU A 114 11.57 0.40 15.80
C LEU A 114 10.67 -0.85 15.84
N ALA A 115 11.20 -2.02 16.21
CA ALA A 115 10.42 -3.24 16.34
C ALA A 115 9.30 -3.11 17.40
N SER A 116 9.61 -2.48 18.53
CA SER A 116 8.63 -2.18 19.59
C SER A 116 7.53 -1.24 19.08
N TRP A 117 7.89 -0.17 18.38
CA TRP A 117 6.93 0.76 17.76
C TRP A 117 6.02 0.06 16.73
N MET A 118 6.58 -0.76 15.84
CA MET A 118 5.82 -1.55 14.87
C MET A 118 4.88 -2.58 15.54
N LYS A 119 5.19 -3.03 16.76
CA LYS A 119 4.37 -4.00 17.51
C LYS A 119 3.29 -3.33 18.35
N ILE A 120 3.67 -2.32 19.15
CA ILE A 120 2.79 -1.67 20.13
C ILE A 120 1.90 -0.63 19.47
N LYS A 121 2.48 0.29 18.70
CA LYS A 121 1.72 1.33 17.99
C LYS A 121 1.10 0.80 16.69
N GLN A 122 1.56 -0.37 16.23
CA GLN A 122 1.20 -0.92 14.92
C GLN A 122 1.51 0.06 13.79
N GLY A 123 2.60 0.82 13.96
CA GLY A 123 3.06 1.82 13.02
C GLY A 123 3.41 1.23 11.65
N GLY A 124 3.03 1.92 10.59
CA GLY A 124 3.26 1.49 9.22
C GLY A 124 4.66 1.77 8.72
N MET A 125 5.26 0.79 8.06
CA MET A 125 6.62 0.90 7.55
C MET A 125 6.66 0.83 6.02
N PHE A 126 7.25 1.83 5.39
CA PHE A 126 7.74 1.74 4.03
C PHE A 126 9.25 1.81 4.04
N ALA A 127 9.90 1.00 3.23
CA ALA A 127 11.32 1.16 2.98
C ALA A 127 11.66 0.71 1.58
N THR A 128 12.64 1.36 0.98
CA THR A 128 13.19 0.96 -0.30
C THR A 128 14.69 1.22 -0.35
N GLY A 129 15.33 0.59 -1.31
CA GLY A 129 16.75 0.69 -1.65
C GLY A 129 16.87 0.65 -3.16
N ASP A 130 18.02 0.26 -3.67
CA ASP A 130 18.16 0.03 -5.11
C ASP A 130 19.08 -1.17 -5.39
N HIS A 131 19.59 -1.32 -6.60
CA HIS A 131 20.55 -2.34 -6.99
C HIS A 131 21.79 -2.38 -6.07
N ASP A 132 22.62 -3.41 -6.24
CA ASP A 132 23.73 -3.76 -5.34
C ASP A 132 23.27 -3.90 -3.87
N TYR A 133 23.62 -2.94 -3.02
CA TYR A 133 23.28 -2.91 -1.60
C TYR A 133 22.81 -1.52 -1.15
N LEU A 134 22.35 -0.69 -2.10
CA LEU A 134 21.92 0.67 -1.81
C LEU A 134 20.77 0.67 -0.80
N GLY A 135 20.95 1.44 0.27
CA GLY A 135 20.00 1.54 1.38
C GLY A 135 20.04 0.38 2.38
N ALA A 136 20.86 -0.64 2.16
CA ALA A 136 20.94 -1.82 3.02
C ALA A 136 21.40 -1.48 4.45
N SER A 137 22.24 -0.45 4.63
CA SER A 137 22.74 -0.06 5.96
C SER A 137 21.59 0.37 6.87
N MET A 138 20.62 1.13 6.34
CA MET A 138 19.43 1.52 7.10
C MET A 138 18.40 0.39 7.19
N CYS A 139 18.09 -0.26 6.06
CA CYS A 139 16.82 -0.97 5.91
C CYS A 139 16.89 -2.49 6.09
N ARG A 140 18.03 -3.15 5.81
CA ARG A 140 18.07 -4.62 5.65
C ARG A 140 17.75 -5.42 6.91
N ARG A 141 17.87 -4.79 8.08
CA ARG A 141 17.66 -5.44 9.40
C ARG A 141 16.33 -5.05 10.03
N ILE A 142 15.54 -4.20 9.38
CA ILE A 142 14.24 -3.77 9.88
C ILE A 142 13.28 -4.98 9.79
N PRO A 143 12.53 -5.31 10.85
CA PRO A 143 11.57 -6.41 10.82
C PRO A 143 10.64 -6.34 9.61
N ARG A 144 10.41 -7.49 8.98
CA ARG A 144 9.62 -7.71 7.76
C ARG A 144 10.25 -7.09 6.52
N ILE A 145 10.57 -5.81 6.54
CA ILE A 145 11.26 -5.09 5.45
C ILE A 145 12.54 -5.81 5.01
N GLY A 146 13.37 -6.21 5.98
CA GLY A 146 14.64 -6.90 5.76
C GLY A 146 14.51 -8.24 5.06
N THR A 147 13.33 -8.88 5.15
CA THR A 147 13.08 -10.18 4.55
C THR A 147 12.17 -10.14 3.33
N MET A 148 11.36 -9.09 3.16
CA MET A 148 10.48 -8.86 2.00
C MET A 148 11.23 -8.40 0.74
N ARG A 149 12.39 -7.75 0.91
CA ARG A 149 13.27 -7.31 -0.18
C ARG A 149 14.62 -8.00 -0.07
N ARG A 150 15.31 -8.15 -1.20
CA ARG A 150 16.73 -8.53 -1.22
C ARG A 150 17.54 -7.26 -0.96
N TRP A 151 18.53 -7.31 -0.07
CA TRP A 151 19.29 -6.13 0.33
C TRP A 151 20.79 -6.24 0.12
N THR A 152 21.29 -7.43 -0.16
CA THR A 152 22.72 -7.72 -0.21
C THR A 152 23.09 -8.42 -1.51
N ASN A 153 24.38 -8.38 -1.85
CA ASN A 153 24.91 -9.16 -2.96
C ASN A 153 24.70 -10.66 -2.70
N ALA A 154 24.84 -11.12 -1.45
CA ALA A 154 24.54 -12.49 -1.05
C ALA A 154 23.06 -12.89 -1.22
N ASP A 155 22.13 -11.93 -1.11
CA ASP A 155 20.70 -12.14 -1.40
C ASP A 155 20.41 -12.22 -2.90
N GLY A 156 21.39 -11.92 -3.76
CA GLY A 156 21.23 -11.83 -5.20
C GLY A 156 20.43 -10.59 -5.61
N VAL A 157 20.73 -9.43 -5.01
CA VAL A 157 20.36 -8.15 -5.60
C VAL A 157 21.18 -7.95 -6.88
N PRO A 158 20.57 -7.53 -8.00
CA PRO A 158 21.29 -7.30 -9.25
C PRO A 158 22.35 -6.20 -9.11
N PRO A 159 23.58 -6.40 -9.61
CA PRO A 159 24.56 -5.33 -9.73
C PRO A 159 24.31 -4.40 -10.92
N GLN A 160 24.69 -3.12 -10.81
CA GLN A 160 24.43 -2.09 -11.83
C GLN A 160 25.00 -2.42 -13.22
N PHE A 161 26.21 -2.96 -13.25
CA PHE A 161 27.01 -3.15 -14.47
C PHE A 161 27.15 -4.62 -14.88
N SER A 162 26.36 -5.51 -14.26
CA SER A 162 26.37 -6.92 -14.62
C SER A 162 25.32 -7.23 -15.70
N PRO A 163 25.48 -8.32 -16.47
CA PRO A 163 24.39 -8.83 -17.32
C PRO A 163 23.12 -9.18 -16.54
N ASP A 164 23.25 -9.45 -15.24
CA ASP A 164 22.12 -9.75 -14.35
C ASP A 164 21.37 -8.49 -13.89
N ARG A 165 21.82 -7.29 -14.26
CA ARG A 165 21.09 -6.04 -13.99
C ARG A 165 19.66 -6.10 -14.50
N ILE A 166 18.79 -5.34 -13.84
CA ILE A 166 17.40 -5.17 -14.23
C ILE A 166 17.22 -3.73 -14.68
N ASP A 167 17.22 -3.53 -15.99
CA ASP A 167 17.03 -2.21 -16.58
C ASP A 167 15.68 -2.19 -17.31
N THR A 168 14.84 -1.25 -16.88
CA THR A 168 13.46 -1.13 -17.29
C THR A 168 13.17 0.05 -18.21
N LEU A 169 14.24 0.74 -18.67
CA LEU A 169 14.10 1.85 -19.60
C LEU A 169 13.27 1.45 -20.83
N ARG A 170 12.41 2.35 -21.26
CA ARG A 170 11.56 2.14 -22.45
C ARG A 170 12.01 3.01 -23.63
N PRO A 171 11.87 2.49 -24.87
CA PRO A 171 12.14 3.26 -26.08
C PRO A 171 11.29 4.54 -26.12
N PRO A 172 11.90 5.73 -26.14
CA PRO A 172 11.15 6.99 -26.18
C PRO A 172 10.61 7.31 -27.58
N GLY A 173 10.94 6.50 -28.59
CA GLY A 173 10.44 6.66 -29.94
C GLY A 173 11.08 5.71 -30.94
N PRO A 174 10.67 5.79 -32.23
CA PRO A 174 11.02 4.81 -33.26
C PRO A 174 12.52 4.61 -33.52
N ALA A 175 13.36 5.60 -33.18
CA ALA A 175 14.81 5.50 -33.36
C ALA A 175 15.47 4.48 -32.41
N PHE A 176 14.81 4.15 -31.29
CA PHE A 176 15.30 3.22 -30.27
C PHE A 176 14.72 1.81 -30.42
N GLU A 177 13.80 1.64 -31.37
CA GLU A 177 13.11 0.38 -31.60
C GLU A 177 13.94 -0.58 -32.47
N PRO A 178 13.80 -1.91 -32.27
CA PRO A 178 14.39 -2.90 -33.14
C PRO A 178 13.96 -2.68 -34.59
N GLY A 179 14.94 -2.58 -35.49
CA GLY A 179 14.70 -2.33 -36.92
C GLY A 179 14.72 -0.86 -37.33
N ALA A 180 15.04 0.07 -36.42
CA ALA A 180 15.37 1.44 -36.79
C ALA A 180 16.48 1.50 -37.88
N PRO A 181 16.41 2.44 -38.84
CA PRO A 181 17.44 2.57 -39.88
C PRO A 181 18.83 2.81 -39.26
N GLY A 182 19.77 1.89 -39.51
CA GLY A 182 21.12 1.93 -38.90
C GLY A 182 21.25 1.18 -37.57
N GLY A 183 20.19 0.52 -37.11
CA GLY A 183 20.11 -0.13 -35.80
C GLY A 183 19.46 0.79 -34.74
N PRO A 184 19.01 0.22 -33.61
CA PRO A 184 18.42 1.01 -32.53
C PRO A 184 19.47 1.93 -31.88
N ALA A 185 19.05 3.17 -31.64
CA ALA A 185 19.79 4.13 -30.83
C ALA A 185 19.99 3.63 -29.39
N GLU A 186 21.03 4.14 -28.73
CA GLU A 186 21.42 3.73 -27.39
C GLU A 186 20.46 4.25 -26.32
N LEU A 187 19.87 3.33 -25.53
CA LEU A 187 19.12 3.62 -24.31
C LEU A 187 20.10 3.82 -23.16
N ALA A 188 20.40 5.09 -22.88
CA ALA A 188 21.27 5.51 -21.78
C ALA A 188 20.53 6.02 -20.55
N ASN A 189 21.18 6.00 -19.38
CA ASN A 189 20.64 6.58 -18.13
C ASN A 189 20.13 8.02 -18.33
N THR A 190 20.92 8.88 -18.97
CA THR A 190 20.55 10.27 -19.21
C THR A 190 20.43 10.50 -20.71
N PRO A 191 19.31 11.06 -21.23
CA PRO A 191 18.17 11.60 -20.49
C PRO A 191 17.06 10.57 -20.16
N HIS A 192 17.16 9.32 -20.57
CA HIS A 192 16.00 8.42 -20.63
C HIS A 192 15.43 8.02 -19.25
N GLN A 193 16.24 8.00 -18.18
CA GLN A 193 15.74 7.78 -16.81
C GLN A 193 14.79 8.88 -16.32
N ALA A 194 14.72 10.02 -17.02
CA ALA A 194 13.77 11.07 -16.67
C ALA A 194 12.31 10.69 -16.94
N ASP A 195 12.12 9.48 -17.47
CA ASP A 195 10.86 8.83 -17.76
C ASP A 195 9.96 9.65 -18.68
N THR A 196 10.42 9.79 -19.92
CA THR A 196 9.56 10.23 -21.02
C THR A 196 8.64 9.11 -21.51
N THR A 197 8.85 7.86 -21.07
CA THR A 197 8.10 6.69 -21.52
C THR A 197 8.03 5.66 -20.40
N ILE A 198 6.86 5.60 -19.77
CA ILE A 198 6.68 4.88 -18.51
C ILE A 198 6.79 3.37 -18.66
N GLN A 199 7.31 2.71 -17.62
CA GLN A 199 7.36 1.25 -17.55
C GLN A 199 5.96 0.67 -17.23
N PRO A 200 5.42 -0.25 -18.05
CA PRO A 200 4.26 -1.05 -17.68
C PRO A 200 4.62 -2.09 -16.62
N ILE A 201 3.68 -2.33 -15.70
CA ILE A 201 3.80 -3.31 -14.62
C ILE A 201 2.62 -4.27 -14.64
N GLN A 202 2.85 -5.49 -14.18
CA GLN A 202 1.84 -6.53 -14.04
C GLN A 202 1.36 -6.57 -12.60
N TRP A 203 0.21 -5.96 -12.31
CA TRP A 203 -0.40 -6.04 -10.99
C TRP A 203 -0.93 -7.47 -10.72
N VAL A 204 -0.89 -7.88 -9.45
CA VAL A 204 -1.38 -9.18 -8.99
C VAL A 204 -2.79 -9.04 -8.47
N SER A 205 -3.68 -9.96 -8.86
CA SER A 205 -5.04 -9.99 -8.33
C SER A 205 -5.01 -10.29 -6.84
N TRP A 206 -5.23 -9.25 -6.03
CA TRP A 206 -5.39 -9.38 -4.59
C TRP A 206 -6.68 -10.12 -4.24
N ARG A 207 -7.74 -9.86 -5.01
CA ARG A 207 -8.99 -10.62 -4.91
C ARG A 207 -9.46 -11.09 -6.27
N SER A 208 -10.04 -12.28 -6.28
CA SER A 208 -10.52 -12.96 -7.49
C SER A 208 -11.76 -13.78 -7.14
N VAL A 209 -12.95 -13.29 -7.48
CA VAL A 209 -14.21 -14.00 -7.26
C VAL A 209 -14.75 -14.50 -8.59
N ARG A 210 -15.05 -15.80 -8.70
CA ARG A 210 -15.72 -16.36 -9.88
C ARG A 210 -17.21 -16.06 -9.78
N THR A 211 -17.72 -15.13 -10.60
CA THR A 211 -19.14 -14.72 -10.60
C THR A 211 -20.01 -15.56 -11.55
N SER A 212 -19.39 -16.33 -12.45
CA SER A 212 -20.08 -17.35 -13.25
C SER A 212 -19.07 -18.37 -13.77
N VAL A 213 -19.55 -19.41 -14.45
CA VAL A 213 -18.67 -20.41 -15.11
C VAL A 213 -17.65 -19.74 -16.05
N PHE A 214 -17.95 -18.59 -16.64
CA PHE A 214 -17.09 -17.90 -17.61
C PHE A 214 -16.58 -16.53 -17.16
N ARG A 215 -16.97 -16.05 -15.98
CA ARG A 215 -16.62 -14.70 -15.51
C ARG A 215 -15.97 -14.73 -14.14
N ARG A 216 -14.87 -14.01 -14.03
CA ARG A 216 -14.15 -13.77 -12.78
C ARG A 216 -14.00 -12.26 -12.61
N ARG A 217 -14.41 -11.76 -11.46
CA ARG A 217 -14.12 -10.39 -11.03
C ARG A 217 -12.81 -10.40 -10.27
N VAL A 218 -11.89 -9.54 -10.69
CA VAL A 218 -10.59 -9.38 -10.04
C VAL A 218 -10.43 -7.94 -9.57
N ARG A 219 -9.77 -7.75 -8.42
CA ARG A 219 -9.40 -6.43 -7.90
C ARG A 219 -7.89 -6.42 -7.63
N PRO A 220 -7.16 -5.35 -7.99
CA PRO A 220 -5.78 -5.17 -7.53
C PRO A 220 -5.76 -4.91 -6.02
N HIS A 221 -4.58 -4.98 -5.42
CA HIS A 221 -4.37 -4.55 -4.04
C HIS A 221 -4.77 -3.06 -3.87
N PRO A 222 -5.27 -2.60 -2.71
CA PRO A 222 -5.67 -1.20 -2.50
C PRO A 222 -4.58 -0.18 -2.83
N VAL A 223 -3.31 -0.55 -2.61
CA VAL A 223 -2.13 0.25 -3.01
C VAL A 223 -2.08 0.54 -4.51
N LEU A 224 -2.53 -0.40 -5.36
CA LEU A 224 -2.51 -0.30 -6.82
C LEU A 224 -3.90 -0.04 -7.42
N CYS A 225 -4.80 0.60 -6.67
CA CYS A 225 -6.18 0.81 -7.10
C CYS A 225 -6.48 2.30 -7.33
N HIS A 226 -6.71 2.70 -8.57
CA HIS A 226 -7.19 4.04 -8.89
C HIS A 226 -8.73 4.10 -8.80
N PRO A 227 -9.34 5.18 -8.27
CA PRO A 227 -10.79 5.30 -8.18
C PRO A 227 -11.50 5.22 -9.54
N THR A 228 -10.91 5.80 -10.58
CA THR A 228 -11.53 5.97 -11.90
C THR A 228 -10.75 5.42 -13.09
N LEU A 229 -9.45 5.13 -12.95
CA LEU A 229 -8.56 4.75 -14.06
C LEU A 229 -8.24 3.25 -14.08
N GLY A 230 -8.88 2.47 -13.19
CA GLY A 230 -8.61 1.05 -13.02
C GLY A 230 -7.36 0.78 -12.18
N PRO A 231 -6.74 -0.41 -12.34
CA PRO A 231 -5.48 -0.72 -11.69
C PRO A 231 -4.36 0.25 -12.07
N ILE A 232 -3.48 0.50 -11.12
CA ILE A 232 -2.18 1.12 -11.39
C ILE A 232 -1.31 0.04 -12.02
N ASP A 233 -1.01 0.23 -13.29
CA ASP A 233 -0.35 -0.71 -14.20
C ASP A 233 0.91 -0.10 -14.84
N VAL A 234 1.38 1.02 -14.28
CA VAL A 234 2.60 1.72 -14.69
C VAL A 234 3.38 2.20 -13.46
N MET A 235 4.71 2.23 -13.56
CA MET A 235 5.63 2.84 -12.59
C MET A 235 6.76 3.56 -13.32
N PRO A 236 7.45 4.50 -12.66
CA PRO A 236 8.58 5.15 -13.28
C PRO A 236 9.65 4.16 -13.73
N ASP A 237 10.23 4.33 -14.92
CA ASP A 237 11.30 3.46 -15.42
C ASP A 237 12.68 3.85 -14.89
N HIS A 238 13.62 2.89 -14.89
CA HIS A 238 15.02 3.18 -14.62
C HIS A 238 16.01 2.10 -15.07
N ALA A 239 17.27 2.50 -15.23
CA ALA A 239 18.33 1.69 -15.82
C ALA A 239 19.02 0.67 -14.89
N HIS A 240 18.46 0.45 -13.70
CA HIS A 240 18.92 -0.52 -12.70
C HIS A 240 17.92 -0.59 -11.56
N GLU A 241 17.37 -1.78 -11.31
CA GLU A 241 16.50 -2.02 -10.18
C GLU A 241 17.09 -3.06 -9.22
N GLY A 242 16.73 -2.93 -7.95
CA GLY A 242 16.83 -4.01 -7.00
C GLY A 242 15.73 -5.06 -7.19
N LEU A 243 15.46 -5.83 -6.14
CA LEU A 243 14.47 -6.93 -6.19
C LEU A 243 13.75 -7.10 -4.86
N CYS A 244 12.42 -7.22 -4.94
CA CYS A 244 11.67 -7.84 -3.85
C CYS A 244 11.93 -9.36 -3.80
N ARG A 245 11.61 -10.02 -2.69
CA ARG A 245 11.46 -11.48 -2.68
C ARG A 245 10.09 -11.86 -3.23
N ASP A 246 10.05 -12.93 -4.02
CA ASP A 246 8.81 -13.37 -4.66
C ASP A 246 7.83 -13.95 -3.63
N SER A 247 6.53 -13.93 -3.96
CA SER A 247 5.48 -14.48 -3.11
C SER A 247 5.74 -15.95 -2.79
N GLY A 248 5.61 -16.33 -1.52
CA GLY A 248 5.88 -17.70 -1.05
C GLY A 248 7.37 -18.06 -0.93
N THR A 249 8.30 -17.14 -1.25
CA THR A 249 9.76 -17.35 -1.06
C THR A 249 10.32 -16.68 0.19
N VAL A 250 9.52 -15.82 0.84
CA VAL A 250 9.93 -15.13 2.07
C VAL A 250 9.95 -16.12 3.25
N PRO A 251 11.05 -16.19 4.02
CA PRO A 251 11.13 -17.11 5.17
C PRO A 251 10.22 -16.64 6.32
N LEU A 252 9.14 -17.38 6.57
CA LEU A 252 8.11 -17.03 7.57
C LEU A 252 8.46 -17.40 9.02
N ASN A 253 9.46 -18.27 9.20
CA ASN A 253 9.89 -18.76 10.52
C ASN A 253 11.10 -17.99 11.08
N GLY A 254 11.45 -16.86 10.46
CA GLY A 254 12.53 -16.00 10.95
C GLY A 254 12.24 -15.47 12.35
N MET A 255 13.31 -15.25 13.11
CA MET A 255 13.26 -14.66 14.45
C MET A 255 14.27 -13.51 14.54
N TYR A 256 14.01 -12.53 15.40
CA TYR A 256 14.97 -11.46 15.74
C TYR A 256 15.05 -11.26 17.26
N ASN A 257 16.18 -10.73 17.75
CA ASN A 257 16.41 -10.45 19.17
C ASN A 257 17.29 -9.20 19.33
N PHE A 258 16.74 -8.03 19.04
CA PHE A 258 17.51 -6.78 19.06
C PHE A 258 17.75 -6.23 20.48
N ASP A 259 16.84 -6.51 21.42
CA ASP A 259 16.93 -6.02 22.81
C ASP A 259 17.59 -7.02 23.76
N GLY A 260 17.89 -8.24 23.30
CA GLY A 260 18.45 -9.30 24.14
C GLY A 260 17.44 -9.94 25.11
N MET A 261 16.16 -9.56 25.05
CA MET A 261 15.13 -10.00 26.00
C MET A 261 14.39 -11.26 25.56
N GLY A 262 14.71 -11.78 24.37
CA GLY A 262 14.20 -13.04 23.85
C GLY A 262 13.83 -12.96 22.38
N GLU A 263 13.86 -14.10 21.69
CA GLU A 263 13.51 -14.19 20.28
C GLU A 263 12.06 -13.75 20.03
N GLN A 264 11.87 -12.87 19.06
CA GLN A 264 10.58 -12.42 18.56
C GLN A 264 10.38 -12.93 17.13
N PRO A 265 9.16 -13.36 16.75
CA PRO A 265 8.89 -13.79 15.39
C PRO A 265 8.96 -12.62 14.41
N GLU A 266 9.66 -12.84 13.29
CA GLU A 266 9.66 -11.96 12.13
C GLU A 266 8.24 -11.83 11.56
N TYR A 267 7.50 -12.94 11.49
CA TYR A 267 6.10 -12.99 11.06
C TYR A 267 5.22 -13.67 12.13
N PRO A 268 4.52 -12.90 12.98
CA PRO A 268 3.66 -13.46 14.03
C PRO A 268 2.42 -14.15 13.45
N ASP A 269 1.82 -15.03 14.26
CA ASP A 269 0.55 -15.69 13.91
C ASP A 269 -0.63 -14.71 13.88
N ALA A 270 -1.70 -15.07 13.17
CA ALA A 270 -2.92 -14.28 13.15
C ALA A 270 -3.57 -14.23 14.54
N THR A 271 -3.95 -13.03 14.98
CA THR A 271 -4.62 -12.80 16.27
C THR A 271 -6.00 -13.46 16.36
N SER A 272 -6.63 -13.72 15.21
CA SER A 272 -7.93 -14.38 15.10
C SER A 272 -7.85 -15.92 15.11
N GLY A 273 -6.64 -16.49 15.13
CA GLY A 273 -6.39 -17.94 15.00
C GLY A 273 -6.60 -18.49 13.58
N GLY A 274 -6.69 -17.61 12.56
CA GLY A 274 -6.73 -17.98 11.15
C GLY A 274 -5.35 -18.29 10.56
N ALA A 275 -5.24 -18.33 9.22
CA ALA A 275 -3.94 -18.54 8.58
C ALA A 275 -2.95 -17.41 8.93
N LYS A 276 -1.68 -17.77 9.12
CA LYS A 276 -0.60 -16.80 9.35
C LYS A 276 -0.57 -15.81 8.17
N PRO A 277 -0.58 -14.49 8.42
CA PRO A 277 -0.44 -13.53 7.35
C PRO A 277 0.93 -13.65 6.68
N GLU A 278 0.95 -13.67 5.36
CA GLU A 278 2.19 -13.79 4.57
C GLU A 278 2.45 -12.51 3.78
N PRO A 279 3.71 -12.09 3.61
CA PRO A 279 4.07 -11.06 2.65
C PRO A 279 3.92 -11.59 1.23
N PHE A 280 3.49 -10.72 0.32
CA PHE A 280 3.30 -11.08 -1.09
C PHE A 280 3.55 -9.89 -2.01
N VAL A 281 3.89 -10.23 -3.25
CA VAL A 281 4.13 -9.28 -4.33
C VAL A 281 2.79 -8.84 -4.92
N ILE A 282 2.59 -7.53 -5.04
CA ILE A 282 1.39 -6.92 -5.65
C ILE A 282 1.63 -6.40 -7.06
N ALA A 283 2.89 -6.25 -7.47
CA ALA A 283 3.28 -5.90 -8.84
C ALA A 283 4.59 -6.55 -9.25
N TYR A 284 4.62 -7.00 -10.50
CA TYR A 284 5.84 -7.44 -11.19
C TYR A 284 6.22 -6.44 -12.29
N GLY A 285 7.51 -6.14 -12.40
CA GLY A 285 8.08 -5.42 -13.54
C GLY A 285 8.51 -6.38 -14.66
N SER A 286 8.94 -5.83 -15.79
CA SER A 286 9.52 -6.60 -16.90
C SER A 286 10.63 -5.80 -17.58
N THR A 287 11.63 -6.48 -18.13
CA THR A 287 12.74 -5.84 -18.85
C THR A 287 12.71 -6.21 -20.33
N LEU A 288 13.23 -5.30 -21.16
CA LEU A 288 13.56 -5.61 -22.55
C LEU A 288 14.90 -6.34 -22.64
N GLY A 289 15.15 -7.02 -23.75
CA GLY A 289 16.40 -7.74 -23.99
C GLY A 289 17.35 -6.97 -24.89
N ASP A 290 18.64 -7.05 -24.61
CA ASP A 290 19.72 -6.55 -25.45
C ASP A 290 20.65 -7.71 -25.85
N PRO A 291 20.73 -8.04 -27.14
CA PRO A 291 19.91 -7.56 -28.27
C PRO A 291 18.43 -8.02 -28.20
N PRO A 292 17.48 -7.44 -28.98
CA PRO A 292 17.67 -6.54 -30.13
C PRO A 292 17.62 -5.05 -29.80
N TYR A 293 17.37 -4.64 -28.56
CA TYR A 293 17.56 -3.25 -28.13
C TYR A 293 19.05 -2.97 -27.91
N ASN A 294 19.41 -1.71 -27.67
CA ASN A 294 20.80 -1.27 -27.47
C ASN A 294 20.87 -0.44 -26.19
N PHE A 295 21.30 -1.04 -25.08
CA PHE A 295 21.43 -0.36 -23.79
C PHE A 295 22.89 0.05 -23.57
N ASP A 296 23.11 1.25 -23.03
CA ASP A 296 24.45 1.85 -22.84
C ASP A 296 25.39 0.98 -21.96
N LYS A 297 24.83 0.25 -21.00
CA LYS A 297 25.54 -0.67 -20.10
C LYS A 297 25.79 -2.05 -20.69
N GLY A 298 25.47 -2.25 -21.96
CA GLY A 298 25.68 -3.49 -22.70
C GLY A 298 24.57 -4.52 -22.50
N PRO A 299 24.80 -5.79 -22.88
CA PRO A 299 23.73 -6.78 -22.93
C PRO A 299 23.02 -7.04 -21.58
N GLN A 300 21.71 -7.26 -21.64
CA GLN A 300 20.89 -7.75 -20.53
C GLN A 300 19.79 -8.68 -21.05
N PRO A 301 19.34 -9.67 -20.26
CA PRO A 301 18.27 -10.56 -20.68
C PRO A 301 16.90 -9.88 -20.56
N ALA A 302 16.01 -10.21 -21.50
CA ALA A 302 14.59 -9.91 -21.35
C ALA A 302 14.01 -10.74 -20.20
N ARG A 303 13.34 -10.08 -19.25
CA ARG A 303 12.62 -10.72 -18.15
C ARG A 303 11.15 -10.46 -18.29
N SER A 304 10.37 -11.52 -18.44
CA SER A 304 8.90 -11.43 -18.53
C SER A 304 8.26 -11.01 -17.21
N ARG A 305 8.93 -11.24 -16.08
CA ARG A 305 8.51 -10.82 -14.75
C ARG A 305 9.69 -10.74 -13.77
N PHE A 306 9.67 -9.75 -12.88
CA PHE A 306 10.48 -9.73 -11.65
C PHE A 306 9.70 -9.05 -10.52
N PRO A 307 9.86 -9.48 -9.25
CA PRO A 307 9.07 -8.97 -8.13
C PRO A 307 9.46 -7.52 -7.79
N MET A 308 8.49 -6.61 -7.93
CA MET A 308 8.74 -5.17 -7.85
C MET A 308 8.22 -4.56 -6.54
N ILE A 309 6.93 -4.75 -6.23
CA ILE A 309 6.33 -4.19 -5.01
C ILE A 309 5.82 -5.32 -4.12
N SER A 310 6.29 -5.36 -2.86
CA SER A 310 5.89 -6.36 -1.88
C SER A 310 5.22 -5.71 -0.66
N VAL A 311 4.16 -6.32 -0.17
CA VAL A 311 3.37 -5.82 0.97
C VAL A 311 3.13 -6.92 2.01
N TYR A 312 2.95 -6.51 3.26
CA TYR A 312 2.59 -7.36 4.38
C TYR A 312 1.49 -6.70 5.22
N ASP A 313 0.31 -7.32 5.25
CA ASP A 313 -0.79 -6.86 6.10
C ASP A 313 -0.64 -7.38 7.54
N GLY A 314 0.17 -6.66 8.32
CA GLY A 314 0.48 -7.00 9.70
C GLY A 314 -0.69 -6.86 10.67
N HIS A 315 -1.75 -6.13 10.32
CA HIS A 315 -2.86 -5.86 11.25
C HIS A 315 -3.53 -7.15 11.72
N ARG A 316 -3.63 -8.14 10.82
CA ARG A 316 -4.15 -9.48 11.14
C ARG A 316 -3.31 -10.21 12.20
N ALA A 317 -2.02 -9.93 12.27
CA ALA A 317 -1.06 -10.46 13.25
C ALA A 317 -0.83 -9.51 14.44
N GLY A 318 -1.60 -8.42 14.56
CA GLY A 318 -1.47 -7.46 15.66
C GLY A 318 -0.22 -6.60 15.58
N VAL A 319 0.38 -6.43 14.40
CA VAL A 319 1.55 -5.57 14.16
C VAL A 319 1.29 -4.62 13.00
N GLY A 320 2.15 -3.61 12.80
CA GLY A 320 2.00 -2.65 11.72
C GLY A 320 2.18 -3.24 10.31
N ARG A 321 1.49 -2.65 9.34
CA ARG A 321 1.64 -2.95 7.91
C ARG A 321 3.02 -2.57 7.38
N CYS A 322 3.53 -3.34 6.43
CA CYS A 322 4.83 -3.08 5.80
C CYS A 322 4.70 -3.11 4.28
N ALA A 323 5.47 -2.27 3.60
CA ALA A 323 5.64 -2.31 2.16
C ALA A 323 7.09 -2.03 1.78
N THR A 324 7.53 -2.61 0.67
CA THR A 324 8.84 -2.35 0.07
C THR A 324 8.73 -2.35 -1.44
N ASP A 325 9.62 -1.57 -2.04
CA ASP A 325 9.78 -1.44 -3.49
C ASP A 325 11.12 -2.07 -3.93
N SER A 326 11.23 -2.40 -5.22
CA SER A 326 12.47 -2.92 -5.81
C SER A 326 13.52 -1.82 -5.87
N THR A 327 13.09 -0.60 -6.17
CA THR A 327 13.95 0.56 -6.36
C THR A 327 13.35 1.82 -5.72
N TRP A 328 14.20 2.75 -5.30
CA TRP A 328 13.76 4.10 -4.95
C TRP A 328 13.50 4.96 -6.19
N HIS A 329 13.90 4.55 -7.40
CA HIS A 329 13.70 5.33 -8.62
C HIS A 329 12.22 5.59 -8.95
N HIS A 330 11.31 4.74 -8.48
CA HIS A 330 9.86 4.98 -8.58
C HIS A 330 9.39 6.24 -7.82
N TRP A 331 10.26 6.86 -7.01
CA TRP A 331 9.94 7.93 -6.07
C TRP A 331 10.76 9.19 -6.28
N MET A 332 11.79 9.14 -7.13
CA MET A 332 12.77 10.21 -7.22
C MET A 332 12.38 11.24 -8.26
N ASP A 333 12.61 12.51 -7.94
CA ASP A 333 12.34 13.67 -8.77
C ASP A 333 12.95 13.52 -10.16
N VAL A 334 14.17 12.99 -10.24
CA VAL A 334 14.83 12.76 -11.53
C VAL A 334 14.00 11.85 -12.44
N ASN A 335 13.28 10.87 -11.91
CA ASN A 335 12.45 9.93 -12.68
C ASN A 335 10.99 10.37 -12.85
N ILE A 336 10.45 11.18 -11.93
CA ILE A 336 9.00 11.50 -11.97
C ILE A 336 8.68 12.88 -12.54
N LEU A 337 9.67 13.78 -12.66
CA LEU A 337 9.42 15.15 -13.09
C LEU A 337 8.90 15.26 -14.53
N ALA A 338 9.42 14.47 -15.48
CA ALA A 338 8.94 14.54 -16.86
C ALA A 338 7.50 14.03 -16.98
N ILE A 339 7.18 12.90 -16.34
CA ILE A 339 5.81 12.37 -16.28
C ILE A 339 4.86 13.37 -15.59
N LYS A 340 5.29 13.96 -14.46
CA LYS A 340 4.53 15.00 -13.76
C LYS A 340 4.27 16.21 -14.66
N GLY A 341 5.27 16.64 -15.44
CA GLY A 341 5.16 17.75 -16.39
C GLY A 341 4.25 17.44 -17.58
N ALA A 342 4.27 16.20 -18.07
CA ALA A 342 3.36 15.73 -19.12
C ALA A 342 1.91 15.57 -18.62
N GLY A 343 1.74 15.18 -17.36
CA GLY A 343 0.43 14.92 -16.76
C GLY A 343 -0.23 13.66 -17.34
N GLY A 344 -1.56 13.69 -17.47
CA GLY A 344 -2.32 12.60 -18.06
C GLY A 344 -2.54 11.39 -17.13
N SER A 345 -3.03 10.29 -17.70
CA SER A 345 -3.45 9.10 -16.93
C SER A 345 -2.32 8.47 -16.14
N ASP A 346 -1.11 8.49 -16.68
CA ASP A 346 0.03 7.79 -16.10
C ASP A 346 0.53 8.52 -14.86
N TRP A 347 0.63 9.85 -14.92
CA TRP A 347 0.88 10.66 -13.74
C TRP A 347 -0.22 10.49 -12.67
N GLU A 348 -1.50 10.45 -13.08
CA GLU A 348 -2.60 10.25 -12.13
C GLU A 348 -2.56 8.86 -11.46
N LYS A 349 -2.08 7.83 -12.17
CA LYS A 349 -1.82 6.52 -11.57
C LYS A 349 -0.62 6.54 -10.61
N VAL A 350 0.51 7.12 -11.00
CA VAL A 350 1.73 7.20 -10.18
C VAL A 350 1.50 8.02 -8.90
N LYS A 351 0.91 9.21 -8.99
CA LYS A 351 0.57 10.00 -7.78
C LYS A 351 -0.36 9.21 -6.85
N ARG A 352 -1.31 8.44 -7.42
CA ARG A 352 -2.30 7.69 -6.64
C ARG A 352 -1.65 6.49 -5.94
N TYR A 353 -0.60 5.90 -6.50
CA TYR A 353 0.21 4.89 -5.80
C TYR A 353 0.77 5.45 -4.49
N PHE A 354 1.42 6.62 -4.53
CA PHE A 354 1.99 7.26 -3.33
C PHE A 354 0.92 7.55 -2.27
N ILE A 355 -0.23 8.07 -2.71
CA ILE A 355 -1.37 8.41 -1.85
C ILE A 355 -2.00 7.14 -1.24
N ASN A 356 -2.20 6.10 -2.05
CA ASN A 356 -2.76 4.84 -1.58
C ASN A 356 -1.81 4.18 -0.59
N LEU A 357 -0.49 4.20 -0.83
CA LEU A 357 0.47 3.64 0.12
C LEU A 357 0.43 4.39 1.46
N ALA A 358 0.44 5.73 1.42
CA ALA A 358 0.29 6.56 2.62
C ALA A 358 -1.03 6.34 3.34
N THR A 359 -2.08 5.95 2.64
CA THR A 359 -3.35 5.60 3.27
C THR A 359 -3.30 4.20 3.90
N TRP A 360 -2.70 3.23 3.19
CA TRP A 360 -2.69 1.80 3.56
C TRP A 360 -1.81 1.48 4.75
N LEU A 361 -0.70 2.19 4.91
CA LEU A 361 0.22 2.01 6.02
C LEU A 361 -0.26 2.60 7.35
N ASN A 362 -1.41 3.28 7.41
CA ASN A 362 -1.87 3.80 8.70
C ASN A 362 -2.14 2.67 9.71
N PRO A 363 -1.88 2.89 11.00
CA PRO A 363 -2.30 1.98 12.06
C PRO A 363 -3.81 1.71 12.03
N PRO A 364 -4.29 0.61 12.65
CA PRO A 364 -5.72 0.36 12.76
C PRO A 364 -6.48 1.53 13.38
N GLY A 365 -7.74 1.72 12.98
CA GLY A 365 -8.60 2.81 13.44
C GLY A 365 -8.60 4.03 12.51
N TYR A 366 -7.44 4.48 12.03
CA TYR A 366 -7.34 5.74 11.27
C TYR A 366 -8.19 5.76 9.99
N SER A 367 -8.07 4.72 9.17
CA SER A 367 -8.80 4.65 7.91
C SER A 367 -10.28 4.26 8.11
N THR A 368 -10.59 3.48 9.15
CA THR A 368 -11.97 3.09 9.52
C THR A 368 -12.75 4.25 10.14
N ASP A 369 -12.12 5.12 10.92
CA ASP A 369 -12.73 6.36 11.40
C ASP A 369 -13.15 7.25 10.23
N CYS A 370 -12.31 7.29 9.20
CA CYS A 370 -12.63 8.02 7.99
C CYS A 370 -13.80 7.42 7.22
N LEU A 371 -13.94 6.10 7.22
CA LEU A 371 -15.12 5.42 6.68
C LEU A 371 -16.38 5.83 7.45
N PHE A 372 -16.36 5.77 8.79
CA PHE A 372 -17.53 6.14 9.60
C PHE A 372 -17.94 7.58 9.36
N LEU A 373 -16.98 8.51 9.32
CA LEU A 373 -17.26 9.90 9.00
C LEU A 373 -17.81 10.04 7.58
N SER A 374 -17.20 9.37 6.59
CA SER A 374 -17.67 9.43 5.20
C SER A 374 -19.10 8.89 5.06
N ALA A 375 -19.42 7.77 5.72
CA ALA A 375 -20.75 7.18 5.75
C ALA A 375 -21.78 8.07 6.45
N PHE A 376 -21.40 8.79 7.50
CA PHE A 376 -22.29 9.74 8.16
C PHE A 376 -22.52 10.97 7.28
N THR A 377 -21.44 11.55 6.72
CA THR A 377 -21.55 12.74 5.89
C THR A 377 -22.29 12.48 4.58
N SER A 378 -22.32 11.25 4.08
CA SER A 378 -23.00 10.93 2.83
C SER A 378 -24.51 11.15 2.89
N HIS A 379 -25.12 11.14 4.09
CA HIS A 379 -26.54 11.54 4.29
C HIS A 379 -26.83 12.97 3.82
N PHE A 380 -25.82 13.84 3.85
CA PHE A 380 -25.94 15.26 3.48
C PHE A 380 -25.38 15.55 2.08
N THR A 381 -25.03 14.50 1.32
CA THR A 381 -24.50 14.65 -0.04
C THR A 381 -25.46 14.05 -1.05
N HIS A 382 -25.67 14.74 -2.17
CA HIS A 382 -26.55 14.25 -3.23
C HIS A 382 -25.72 13.68 -4.38
N VAL A 383 -25.35 12.41 -4.31
CA VAL A 383 -24.80 11.70 -5.48
C VAL A 383 -25.98 11.20 -6.31
N GLY A 384 -26.31 11.91 -7.40
CA GLY A 384 -27.33 11.46 -8.36
C GLY A 384 -28.79 11.56 -7.89
N PHE A 385 -29.13 12.55 -7.05
CA PHE A 385 -30.49 12.85 -6.57
C PHE A 385 -31.17 11.81 -5.65
N GLN A 386 -30.42 10.85 -5.08
CA GLN A 386 -31.00 9.88 -4.14
C GLN A 386 -30.70 10.25 -2.69
N GLU A 387 -31.75 10.41 -1.89
CA GLU A 387 -31.69 10.57 -0.44
C GLU A 387 -31.82 9.19 0.23
N TYR A 388 -31.11 8.97 1.34
CA TYR A 388 -31.31 7.77 2.12
C TYR A 388 -32.69 7.79 2.78
N SER A 389 -33.36 6.63 2.80
CA SER A 389 -34.69 6.51 3.40
C SER A 389 -34.74 5.26 4.27
N PRO A 390 -35.40 5.32 5.44
CA PRO A 390 -35.58 4.15 6.31
C PRO A 390 -36.39 3.03 5.65
N LYS A 391 -37.09 3.32 4.54
CA LYS A 391 -37.84 2.34 3.75
C LYS A 391 -36.97 1.48 2.84
N LEU A 392 -35.74 1.92 2.54
CA LEU A 392 -34.82 1.19 1.67
C LEU A 392 -34.20 0.00 2.40
N SER A 393 -33.98 -1.10 1.68
CA SER A 393 -33.26 -2.26 2.19
C SER A 393 -31.78 -1.95 2.49
N ASN A 394 -31.12 -2.79 3.30
CA ASN A 394 -29.67 -2.67 3.52
C ASN A 394 -28.89 -2.79 2.21
N LEU A 395 -29.37 -3.58 1.25
CA LEU A 395 -28.75 -3.71 -0.07
C LEU A 395 -28.76 -2.38 -0.84
N GLU A 396 -29.91 -1.70 -0.86
CA GLU A 396 -30.06 -0.40 -1.55
C GLU A 396 -29.27 0.71 -0.84
N LEU A 397 -29.39 0.81 0.49
CA LEU A 397 -28.62 1.77 1.29
C LEU A 397 -27.11 1.57 1.08
N GLY A 398 -26.66 0.33 1.14
CA GLY A 398 -25.26 -0.04 0.94
C GLY A 398 -24.76 0.24 -0.47
N ARG A 399 -25.59 0.02 -1.49
CA ARG A 399 -25.23 0.30 -2.89
C ARG A 399 -25.01 1.79 -3.10
N ASN A 400 -25.85 2.61 -2.48
CA ASN A 400 -25.75 4.06 -2.56
C ASN A 400 -24.50 4.57 -1.84
N LEU A 401 -24.21 4.08 -0.62
CA LEU A 401 -22.96 4.40 0.06
C LEU A 401 -21.73 3.91 -0.72
N TYR A 402 -21.76 2.69 -1.26
CA TYR A 402 -20.68 2.16 -2.08
C TYR A 402 -20.39 3.07 -3.28
N ASN A 403 -21.41 3.46 -4.05
CA ASN A 403 -21.27 4.35 -5.19
C ASN A 403 -20.70 5.72 -4.79
N HIS A 404 -21.05 6.23 -3.60
CA HIS A 404 -20.47 7.45 -3.05
C HIS A 404 -18.97 7.28 -2.73
N LEU A 405 -18.59 6.20 -2.03
CA LEU A 405 -17.22 5.98 -1.58
C LEU A 405 -16.24 5.69 -2.73
N ILE A 406 -16.65 4.93 -3.75
CA ILE A 406 -15.74 4.54 -4.83
C ILE A 406 -15.24 5.73 -5.66
N LEU A 407 -15.99 6.82 -5.72
CA LEU A 407 -15.59 8.02 -6.47
C LEU A 407 -14.36 8.69 -5.84
N THR A 408 -14.24 8.63 -4.51
CA THR A 408 -13.16 9.28 -3.76
C THR A 408 -12.02 8.31 -3.48
N TYR A 409 -12.35 7.11 -3.05
CA TYR A 409 -11.37 6.15 -2.52
C TYR A 409 -11.04 5.03 -3.53
N GLY A 410 -12.00 4.68 -4.37
CA GLY A 410 -11.90 3.55 -5.29
C GLY A 410 -12.41 2.24 -4.70
N PRO A 411 -12.75 1.26 -5.56
CA PRO A 411 -13.44 0.04 -5.14
C PRO A 411 -12.62 -0.84 -4.20
N CYS A 412 -11.30 -0.91 -4.38
CA CYS A 412 -10.44 -1.75 -3.55
C CYS A 412 -10.31 -1.22 -2.12
N TRP A 413 -10.39 0.10 -1.94
CA TRP A 413 -10.38 0.73 -0.62
C TRP A 413 -11.66 0.46 0.16
N VAL A 414 -12.81 0.52 -0.51
CA VAL A 414 -14.09 0.15 0.11
C VAL A 414 -14.08 -1.32 0.57
N THR A 415 -13.46 -2.21 -0.22
CA THR A 415 -13.24 -3.59 0.19
C THR A 415 -12.32 -3.70 1.41
N GLN A 416 -11.17 -3.03 1.38
CA GLN A 416 -10.23 -3.08 2.49
C GLN A 416 -10.89 -2.66 3.80
N TRP A 417 -11.64 -1.57 3.78
CA TRP A 417 -12.38 -1.12 4.96
C TRP A 417 -13.43 -2.10 5.44
N THR A 418 -14.16 -2.72 4.52
CA THR A 418 -15.13 -3.75 4.89
C THR A 418 -14.42 -4.94 5.56
N LEU A 419 -13.27 -5.35 5.05
CA LEU A 419 -12.45 -6.40 5.68
C LEU A 419 -11.96 -5.97 7.06
N ASP A 420 -11.45 -4.75 7.21
CA ASP A 420 -11.01 -4.20 8.49
C ASP A 420 -12.19 -4.19 9.51
N LEU A 421 -13.41 -3.83 9.08
CA LEU A 421 -14.62 -3.89 9.91
C LEU A 421 -14.96 -5.32 10.35
N PHE A 422 -14.82 -6.30 9.44
CA PHE A 422 -15.06 -7.70 9.77
C PHE A 422 -14.05 -8.23 10.77
N ASP A 423 -12.78 -7.83 10.66
CA ASP A 423 -11.75 -8.17 11.65
C ASP A 423 -12.08 -7.55 13.02
N ILE A 424 -12.46 -6.27 13.08
CA ILE A 424 -12.92 -5.59 14.31
C ILE A 424 -14.09 -6.36 14.96
N LEU A 425 -15.08 -6.75 14.15
CA LEU A 425 -16.27 -7.46 14.61
C LEU A 425 -16.05 -8.95 14.85
N LYS A 426 -14.86 -9.47 14.53
CA LYS A 426 -14.51 -10.91 14.54
C LYS A 426 -15.45 -11.76 13.69
N ILE A 427 -15.91 -11.20 12.57
CA ILE A 427 -16.72 -11.90 11.57
C ILE A 427 -15.78 -12.71 10.69
N ARG A 428 -15.87 -14.04 10.78
CA ARG A 428 -15.08 -14.93 9.92
C ARG A 428 -15.79 -15.09 8.57
N LEU A 429 -15.12 -14.69 7.50
CA LEU A 429 -15.53 -15.02 6.14
C LEU A 429 -14.90 -16.34 5.71
N PHE A 430 -15.58 -17.04 4.80
CA PHE A 430 -15.06 -18.25 4.15
C PHE A 430 -13.93 -17.95 3.14
N GLU A 431 -13.82 -16.70 2.68
CA GLU A 431 -12.77 -16.25 1.77
C GLU A 431 -11.68 -15.49 2.55
N GLU A 432 -10.48 -16.08 2.68
CA GLU A 432 -9.33 -15.31 3.15
C GLU A 432 -8.68 -14.55 1.99
N PRO A 433 -8.41 -13.24 2.12
CA PRO A 433 -7.95 -12.37 1.04
C PRO A 433 -6.51 -12.65 0.55
N GLN A 434 -5.79 -13.63 1.11
CA GLN A 434 -4.36 -13.81 0.83
C GLN A 434 -4.02 -14.92 -0.16
N PHE A 435 -4.96 -15.77 -0.58
CA PHE A 435 -4.67 -16.77 -1.62
C PHE A 435 -5.90 -17.09 -2.47
N PRO A 436 -5.75 -17.24 -3.80
CA PRO A 436 -6.81 -17.70 -4.70
C PRO A 436 -7.16 -19.20 -4.51
N LYS A 437 -6.87 -19.78 -3.34
CA LYS A 437 -7.37 -21.09 -2.93
C LYS A 437 -8.85 -20.95 -2.54
N ILE A 438 -9.66 -20.47 -3.47
CA ILE A 438 -11.09 -20.76 -3.43
C ILE A 438 -11.17 -22.26 -3.75
N PRO A 439 -11.66 -23.11 -2.83
CA PRO A 439 -12.04 -24.47 -3.22
C PRO A 439 -13.08 -24.39 -4.35
N ASP A 440 -13.23 -25.47 -5.13
CA ASP A 440 -14.11 -25.55 -6.30
C ASP A 440 -15.41 -24.75 -6.18
N VAL A 441 -15.79 -24.10 -7.29
CA VAL A 441 -16.94 -23.20 -7.47
C VAL A 441 -18.05 -23.44 -6.45
N CYS A 442 -18.10 -22.65 -5.38
CA CYS A 442 -19.24 -22.68 -4.48
C CYS A 442 -20.39 -21.92 -5.15
N LEU A 443 -21.19 -22.62 -5.96
CA LEU A 443 -22.37 -22.05 -6.65
C LEU A 443 -23.44 -21.54 -5.69
N THR A 444 -23.38 -21.93 -4.41
CA THR A 444 -24.33 -21.57 -3.35
C THR A 444 -23.77 -20.59 -2.32
N CYS A 445 -22.48 -20.22 -2.42
CA CYS A 445 -21.90 -19.23 -1.52
C CYS A 445 -22.31 -17.83 -1.97
N PRO A 446 -22.68 -16.94 -1.04
CA PRO A 446 -22.97 -15.57 -1.42
C PRO A 446 -21.67 -14.90 -1.90
N PRO A 447 -21.69 -14.17 -3.03
CA PRO A 447 -20.53 -13.40 -3.47
C PRO A 447 -20.18 -12.36 -2.40
N PHE A 448 -18.88 -12.19 -2.13
CA PHE A 448 -18.42 -11.21 -1.15
C PHE A 448 -18.98 -9.81 -1.36
N ASP A 449 -19.13 -9.39 -2.62
CA ASP A 449 -19.69 -8.07 -2.96
C ASP A 449 -21.05 -7.84 -2.25
N LEU A 450 -21.84 -8.88 -1.99
CA LEU A 450 -23.07 -8.73 -1.20
C LEU A 450 -22.78 -8.49 0.29
N PHE A 451 -21.84 -9.21 0.91
CA PHE A 451 -21.43 -8.92 2.28
C PHE A 451 -20.89 -7.49 2.41
N GLU A 452 -20.08 -7.03 1.46
CA GLU A 452 -19.58 -5.64 1.37
C GLU A 452 -20.74 -4.64 1.35
N ILE A 453 -21.69 -4.82 0.43
CA ILE A 453 -22.81 -3.91 0.29
C ILE A 453 -23.73 -3.95 1.53
N HIS A 454 -24.04 -5.12 2.09
CA HIS A 454 -24.86 -5.22 3.29
C HIS A 454 -24.17 -4.60 4.52
N ALA A 455 -22.85 -4.76 4.67
CA ALA A 455 -22.09 -4.11 5.74
C ALA A 455 -22.21 -2.58 5.64
N LEU A 456 -21.99 -2.03 4.44
CA LEU A 456 -22.15 -0.59 4.18
C LEU A 456 -23.59 -0.12 4.44
N GLY A 457 -24.60 -0.91 4.05
CA GLY A 457 -26.00 -0.63 4.35
C GLY A 457 -26.28 -0.57 5.86
N GLY A 458 -25.62 -1.43 6.63
CA GLY A 458 -25.65 -1.40 8.09
C GLY A 458 -25.12 -0.10 8.69
N LEU A 459 -24.02 0.44 8.14
CA LEU A 459 -23.47 1.74 8.57
C LEU A 459 -24.48 2.87 8.35
N VAL A 460 -25.05 2.94 7.14
CA VAL A 460 -26.05 3.97 6.79
C VAL A 460 -27.29 3.82 7.67
N ARG A 461 -27.81 2.58 7.80
CA ARG A 461 -29.03 2.34 8.58
C ARG A 461 -28.87 2.74 10.04
N ALA A 462 -27.74 2.43 10.65
CA ALA A 462 -27.48 2.77 12.05
C ALA A 462 -27.36 4.29 12.29
N SER A 463 -27.09 5.07 11.25
CA SER A 463 -26.90 6.52 11.36
C SER A 463 -28.09 7.36 10.90
N LEU A 464 -29.17 6.74 10.42
CA LEU A 464 -30.36 7.46 9.90
C LEU A 464 -31.01 8.38 10.95
N ASP A 465 -31.19 7.89 12.18
CA ASP A 465 -31.88 8.66 13.21
C ASP A 465 -31.06 9.88 13.64
N ASP A 466 -29.73 9.71 13.79
CA ASP A 466 -28.84 10.82 14.14
C ASP A 466 -28.67 11.81 12.98
N ALA A 467 -28.64 11.34 11.72
CA ALA A 467 -28.65 12.22 10.57
C ALA A 467 -29.95 13.05 10.52
N ALA A 468 -31.10 12.47 10.87
CA ALA A 468 -32.37 13.20 10.94
C ALA A 468 -32.37 14.28 12.03
N LEU A 469 -31.70 14.05 13.16
CA LEU A 469 -31.50 15.06 14.20
C LEU A 469 -30.67 16.25 13.68
N VAL A 470 -29.61 15.98 12.91
CA VAL A 470 -28.80 17.02 12.26
C VAL A 470 -29.63 17.81 11.25
N HIS A 471 -30.39 17.12 10.39
CA HIS A 471 -31.29 17.79 9.44
C HIS A 471 -32.28 18.73 10.15
N ALA A 472 -32.86 18.29 11.27
CA ALA A 472 -33.77 19.11 12.06
C ALA A 472 -33.06 20.32 12.68
N ALA A 473 -31.86 20.14 13.23
CA ALA A 473 -31.09 21.24 13.81
C ALA A 473 -30.64 22.27 12.77
N VAL A 474 -30.13 21.83 11.62
CA VAL A 474 -29.72 22.71 10.51
C VAL A 474 -30.92 23.49 9.98
N ARG A 475 -32.10 22.88 9.87
CA ARG A 475 -33.34 23.58 9.48
C ARG A 475 -33.72 24.70 10.47
N ASP A 476 -33.38 24.53 11.73
CA ASP A 476 -33.62 25.49 12.81
C ASP A 476 -32.45 26.49 13.00
N ASP A 477 -31.47 26.52 12.09
CA ASP A 477 -30.23 27.33 12.17
C ASP A 477 -29.42 27.06 13.47
N LYS A 478 -29.39 25.79 13.90
CA LYS A 478 -28.64 25.32 15.06
C LYS A 478 -27.47 24.44 14.64
N SER A 479 -26.39 24.49 15.43
CA SER A 479 -25.26 23.56 15.30
C SER A 479 -25.47 22.29 16.14
N CYS A 480 -24.97 21.16 15.62
CA CYS A 480 -24.84 19.91 16.37
C CYS A 480 -23.40 19.43 16.35
N ASP A 481 -22.90 18.97 17.50
CA ASP A 481 -21.55 18.44 17.65
C ASP A 481 -21.59 16.92 17.78
N PHE A 482 -20.75 16.21 17.01
CA PHE A 482 -20.57 14.76 17.11
C PHE A 482 -19.10 14.43 17.32
N LYS A 483 -18.82 13.39 18.11
CA LYS A 483 -17.47 12.85 18.28
C LYS A 483 -17.27 11.69 17.31
N ALA A 484 -16.05 11.51 16.77
CA ALA A 484 -15.76 10.38 15.89
C ALA A 484 -16.07 9.02 16.56
N LYS A 485 -15.67 8.86 17.83
CA LYS A 485 -15.97 7.63 18.60
C LYS A 485 -17.47 7.34 18.74
N SER A 486 -18.32 8.38 18.83
CA SER A 486 -19.76 8.13 18.85
C SER A 486 -20.31 7.59 17.54
N LEU A 487 -19.66 7.85 16.41
CA LEU A 487 -20.03 7.26 15.11
C LEU A 487 -19.64 5.78 15.04
N GLU A 488 -18.45 5.41 15.53
CA GLU A 488 -18.02 4.00 15.61
C GLU A 488 -18.98 3.18 16.48
N ASP A 489 -19.20 3.62 17.72
CA ASP A 489 -20.06 2.93 18.70
C ASP A 489 -21.50 2.76 18.17
N MET A 490 -21.98 3.71 17.37
CA MET A 490 -23.28 3.70 16.71
C MET A 490 -23.31 2.74 15.51
N MET A 491 -22.33 2.82 14.61
CA MET A 491 -22.38 2.16 13.31
C MET A 491 -21.94 0.69 13.33
N LEU A 492 -20.99 0.32 14.19
CA LEU A 492 -20.51 -1.08 14.29
C LEU A 492 -21.62 -2.09 14.61
N PRO A 493 -22.53 -1.84 15.58
CA PRO A 493 -23.70 -2.69 15.79
C PRO A 493 -24.58 -2.83 14.54
N GLY A 494 -24.73 -1.76 13.76
CA GLY A 494 -25.45 -1.74 12.50
C GLY A 494 -24.90 -2.73 11.47
N VAL A 495 -23.57 -2.76 11.31
CA VAL A 495 -22.88 -3.72 10.44
C VAL A 495 -23.18 -5.15 10.88
N ARG A 496 -23.02 -5.45 12.18
CA ARG A 496 -23.28 -6.78 12.73
C ARG A 496 -24.71 -7.22 12.46
N SER A 497 -25.68 -6.35 12.70
CA SER A 497 -27.10 -6.63 12.45
C SER A 497 -27.38 -6.85 10.97
N ALA A 498 -26.80 -6.04 10.08
CA ALA A 498 -27.02 -6.15 8.65
C ALA A 498 -26.46 -7.46 8.07
N ILE A 499 -25.26 -7.87 8.49
CA ILE A 499 -24.67 -9.15 8.09
C ILE A 499 -25.46 -10.34 8.64
N ALA A 500 -25.86 -10.30 9.91
CA ALA A 500 -26.69 -11.37 10.50
C ALA A 500 -28.04 -11.52 9.77
N GLY A 501 -28.67 -10.39 9.41
CA GLY A 501 -29.90 -10.38 8.61
C GLY A 501 -29.68 -10.99 7.23
N PHE A 502 -28.61 -10.58 6.53
CA PHE A 502 -28.26 -11.12 5.22
C PHE A 502 -28.02 -12.64 5.26
N VAL A 503 -27.26 -13.15 6.23
CA VAL A 503 -27.02 -14.59 6.37
C VAL A 503 -28.33 -15.36 6.53
N LYS A 504 -29.27 -14.84 7.32
CA LYS A 504 -30.59 -15.45 7.52
C LYS A 504 -31.42 -15.44 6.23
N GLU A 505 -31.44 -14.32 5.51
CA GLU A 505 -32.12 -14.19 4.21
C GLU A 505 -31.55 -15.19 3.19
N TRP A 506 -30.22 -15.24 3.06
CA TRP A 506 -29.55 -16.16 2.16
C TRP A 506 -29.85 -17.64 2.46
N GLN A 507 -29.87 -18.01 3.74
CA GLN A 507 -30.25 -19.36 4.17
C GLN A 507 -31.70 -19.71 3.78
N ALA A 508 -32.62 -18.75 3.88
CA ALA A 508 -34.00 -18.93 3.46
C ALA A 508 -34.11 -19.12 1.94
N ASP A 509 -33.39 -18.31 1.16
CA ASP A 509 -33.37 -18.39 -0.31
C ASP A 509 -32.79 -19.73 -0.79
N LEU A 510 -31.72 -20.22 -0.15
CA LEU A 510 -31.16 -21.54 -0.43
C LEU A 510 -32.16 -22.66 -0.11
N ALA A 511 -32.88 -22.57 1.01
CA ALA A 511 -33.91 -23.54 1.37
C ALA A 511 -35.07 -23.55 0.35
N GLN A 512 -35.50 -22.37 -0.10
CA GLN A 512 -36.54 -22.25 -1.13
C GLN A 512 -36.06 -22.81 -2.48
N SER A 513 -34.82 -22.50 -2.88
CA SER A 513 -34.21 -23.03 -4.10
C SER A 513 -34.11 -24.56 -4.07
N SER A 514 -33.69 -25.13 -2.94
CA SER A 514 -33.68 -26.58 -2.73
C SER A 514 -35.08 -27.20 -2.85
N LYS A 515 -36.11 -26.55 -2.28
CA LYS A 515 -37.49 -26.99 -2.41
C LYS A 515 -37.97 -26.98 -3.86
N LEU A 516 -37.63 -25.95 -4.64
CA LEU A 516 -37.98 -25.86 -6.06
C LEU A 516 -37.28 -26.94 -6.89
N LEU A 517 -36.00 -27.20 -6.65
CA LEU A 517 -35.28 -28.27 -7.35
C LEU A 517 -35.92 -29.65 -7.14
N LYS A 518 -36.39 -29.94 -5.92
CA LYS A 518 -37.14 -31.17 -5.62
C LYS A 518 -38.46 -31.29 -6.41
N THR A 519 -39.07 -30.18 -6.81
CA THR A 519 -40.28 -30.23 -7.67
C THR A 519 -39.97 -30.55 -9.13
N LEU A 520 -38.71 -30.42 -9.54
CA LEU A 520 -38.22 -30.76 -10.87
C LEU A 520 -37.70 -32.20 -10.96
N GLU A 521 -37.62 -32.93 -9.84
CA GLU A 521 -37.39 -34.37 -9.88
C GLU A 521 -38.55 -35.02 -10.64
N LEU A 522 -38.25 -35.53 -11.84
CA LEU A 522 -39.21 -36.26 -12.66
C LEU A 522 -39.76 -37.40 -11.81
N LYS A 523 -41.09 -37.45 -11.67
CA LYS A 523 -41.75 -38.63 -11.15
C LYS A 523 -41.59 -39.72 -12.20
N ASP A 524 -40.80 -40.75 -11.86
CA ASP A 524 -40.73 -41.99 -12.63
C ASP A 524 -42.11 -42.62 -12.81
#